data_AF-A0A512MDW4-F1
#
_entry.id   AF-A0A512MDW4-F1
#
_cell.length_a   1.000
_cell.length_b   1.000
_cell.length_c   1.000
_cell.angle_alpha   90.00
_cell.angle_beta   90.00
_cell.angle_gamma   90.00
#
_symmetry.space_group_name_H-M   'P 1'
#
loop_
_entity.id
_entity.type
_entity.pdbx_description
1 polymer ?
#
loop_
_entity_poly.entity_id
_entity_poly.type
_entity_poly.pdbx_seq_one_letter_code
_entity_poly.pdbx_strand_id
1 'polypeptide(L)'
;MLLLLLVVGGILLEFGFGSDRGHLTTRTRADLKDIQVCIGHYRTEYNKFPAEPTLGSADKAPIKLRGPVLEHLLGSNPRNIKFVDVPPMRPDGSGLIMEEGVPAWHDRWGTCYFLMADVDLDNRIPNPAFMAGAVTPRRTLSTSPKFLPASTLVFSAGPDRDPNTWADNITSWR
;
A
#
# COMPACT_ATOMS: atom_id res chain seq x y z
N MET A 1 43.34 -4.48 43.16
CA MET A 1 43.61 -4.41 41.71
C MET A 1 42.78 -5.48 41.04
N LEU A 2 41.77 -5.07 40.23
CA LEU A 2 41.03 -5.80 39.18
C LEU A 2 40.34 -7.14 39.56
N LEU A 3 39.15 -7.52 39.07
CA LEU A 3 38.20 -6.94 38.13
C LEU A 3 36.84 -7.64 38.37
N LEU A 4 35.77 -6.86 38.37
CA LEU A 4 34.36 -7.28 38.44
C LEU A 4 33.95 -7.92 37.10
N LEU A 5 33.36 -9.12 37.08
CA LEU A 5 32.74 -9.71 35.89
C LEU A 5 31.24 -9.94 36.15
N LEU A 6 30.44 -8.95 35.76
CA LEU A 6 28.99 -9.03 35.60
C LEU A 6 28.69 -9.82 34.33
N VAL A 7 28.19 -11.05 34.48
CA VAL A 7 27.58 -11.80 33.37
C VAL A 7 26.13 -11.37 33.26
N VAL A 8 25.87 -10.42 32.36
CA VAL A 8 24.51 -10.06 31.94
C VAL A 8 24.02 -11.15 31.00
N GLY A 9 23.24 -12.09 31.53
CA GLY A 9 22.51 -13.09 30.74
C GLY A 9 21.41 -12.39 29.95
N GLY A 10 21.65 -12.16 28.66
CA GLY A 10 20.68 -11.62 27.71
C GLY A 10 19.47 -12.55 27.56
N ILE A 11 18.30 -12.04 27.87
CA ILE A 11 17.01 -12.66 27.56
C ILE A 11 16.80 -12.53 26.04
N LEU A 12 17.07 -13.60 25.30
CA LEU A 12 16.63 -13.77 23.92
C LEU A 12 15.14 -14.13 23.94
N LEU A 13 14.30 -13.10 23.78
CA LEU A 13 12.86 -13.25 23.57
C LEU A 13 12.62 -13.51 22.07
N GLU A 14 12.77 -14.78 21.68
CA GLU A 14 12.32 -15.30 20.39
C GLU A 14 10.77 -15.29 20.39
N PHE A 15 10.17 -14.16 19.99
CA PHE A 15 8.75 -14.13 19.65
C PHE A 15 8.52 -14.98 18.39
N GLY A 16 8.17 -16.24 18.60
CA GLY A 16 7.66 -17.11 17.55
C GLY A 16 6.32 -16.61 17.02
N PHE A 17 6.34 -15.73 16.02
CA PHE A 17 5.15 -15.42 15.20
C PHE A 17 4.97 -16.50 14.13
N GLY A 18 4.56 -17.68 14.57
CA GLY A 18 4.14 -18.78 13.71
C GLY A 18 2.62 -18.82 13.59
N SER A 19 2.12 -18.79 12.35
CA SER A 19 0.77 -19.21 11.92
C SER A 19 -0.39 -18.21 12.10
N ASP A 20 -0.37 -17.09 11.37
CA ASP A 20 -1.60 -16.34 11.09
C ASP A 20 -1.59 -15.53 9.77
N ARG A 21 -0.81 -15.96 8.77
CA ARG A 21 -0.58 -15.16 7.54
C ARG A 21 -1.77 -15.11 6.59
N GLY A 22 -2.56 -16.18 6.51
CA GLY A 22 -3.64 -16.30 5.51
C GLY A 22 -4.78 -15.30 5.72
N HIS A 23 -5.18 -15.06 6.97
CA HIS A 23 -6.28 -14.15 7.26
C HIS A 23 -5.89 -12.67 7.03
N LEU A 24 -4.63 -12.32 7.32
CA LEU A 24 -4.08 -10.98 7.06
C LEU A 24 -4.08 -10.68 5.56
N THR A 25 -3.58 -11.60 4.74
CA THR A 25 -3.58 -11.45 3.28
C THR A 25 -4.98 -11.26 2.71
N THR A 26 -5.98 -12.02 3.19
CA THR A 26 -7.37 -11.89 2.72
C THR A 26 -7.97 -10.53 3.08
N ARG A 27 -7.73 -10.03 4.30
CA ARG A 27 -8.19 -8.69 4.71
C ARG A 27 -7.49 -7.59 3.93
N THR A 28 -6.18 -7.69 3.73
CA THR A 28 -5.44 -6.74 2.90
C THR A 28 -6.01 -6.72 1.48
N ARG A 29 -6.33 -7.88 0.88
CA ARG A 29 -6.96 -7.92 -0.45
C ARG A 29 -8.33 -7.23 -0.48
N ALA A 30 -9.11 -7.32 0.59
CA ALA A 30 -10.37 -6.58 0.72
C ALA A 30 -10.09 -5.07 0.73
N ASP A 31 -9.17 -4.60 1.57
CA ASP A 31 -8.76 -3.18 1.63
C ASP A 31 -8.29 -2.67 0.25
N LEU A 32 -7.48 -3.45 -0.48
CA LEU A 32 -7.01 -3.10 -1.83
C LEU A 32 -8.17 -2.93 -2.83
N LYS A 33 -9.20 -3.77 -2.73
CA LYS A 33 -10.38 -3.68 -3.61
C LYS A 33 -11.25 -2.49 -3.24
N ASP A 34 -11.43 -2.23 -1.95
CA ASP A 34 -12.16 -1.06 -1.49
C ASP A 34 -11.47 0.22 -1.98
N ILE A 35 -10.15 0.33 -1.87
CA ILE A 35 -9.39 1.48 -2.39
C ILE A 35 -9.63 1.67 -3.90
N GLN A 36 -9.57 0.59 -4.69
CA GLN A 36 -9.87 0.68 -6.14
C GLN A 36 -11.28 1.19 -6.41
N VAL A 37 -12.28 0.68 -5.69
CA VAL A 37 -13.68 1.09 -5.83
C VAL A 37 -13.87 2.56 -5.45
N CYS A 38 -13.31 2.99 -4.32
CA CYS A 38 -13.42 4.36 -3.83
C CYS A 38 -12.78 5.37 -4.80
N ILE A 39 -11.62 5.06 -5.37
CA ILE A 39 -10.98 5.89 -6.40
C ILE A 39 -11.83 5.91 -7.67
N GLY A 40 -12.37 4.77 -8.07
CA GLY A 40 -13.31 4.68 -9.20
C GLY A 40 -14.55 5.56 -9.00
N HIS A 41 -15.15 5.53 -7.81
CA HIS A 41 -16.29 6.38 -7.45
C HIS A 41 -15.92 7.86 -7.46
N TYR A 42 -14.77 8.24 -6.92
CA TYR A 42 -14.28 9.62 -6.98
C TYR A 42 -14.14 10.09 -8.42
N ARG A 43 -13.59 9.24 -9.29
CA ARG A 43 -13.43 9.55 -10.71
C ARG A 43 -14.76 9.67 -11.44
N THR A 44 -15.73 8.81 -11.15
CA THR A 44 -17.10 8.95 -11.71
C THR A 44 -17.75 10.26 -11.28
N GLU A 45 -17.54 10.68 -10.04
CA GLU A 45 -18.12 11.89 -9.47
C GLU A 45 -17.48 13.17 -10.01
N TYR A 46 -16.16 13.21 -10.12
CA TYR A 46 -15.41 14.43 -10.43
C TYR A 46 -14.72 14.43 -11.81
N ASN A 47 -14.83 13.35 -12.57
CA ASN A 47 -14.15 13.13 -13.85
C ASN A 47 -12.63 13.39 -13.81
N LYS A 48 -11.99 13.12 -12.68
CA LYS A 48 -10.55 13.26 -12.43
C LYS A 48 -10.11 12.37 -11.29
N PHE A 49 -8.81 12.11 -11.16
CA PHE A 49 -8.30 11.39 -9.99
C PHE A 49 -8.21 12.30 -8.74
N PRO A 50 -8.26 11.70 -7.53
CA PRO A 50 -8.08 12.46 -6.30
C PRO A 50 -6.67 13.08 -6.26
N ALA A 51 -6.63 14.41 -6.09
CA ALA A 51 -5.41 15.19 -5.92
C ALA A 51 -4.47 15.22 -7.14
N GLU A 52 -5.02 15.33 -8.35
CA GLU A 52 -4.27 15.90 -9.48
C GLU A 52 -3.85 17.35 -9.13
N PRO A 53 -2.54 17.71 -9.17
CA PRO A 53 -1.46 17.08 -9.95
C PRO A 53 -0.53 16.12 -9.19
N THR A 54 -0.70 15.88 -7.89
CA THR A 54 0.16 14.99 -7.07
C THR A 54 0.27 13.58 -7.67
N LEU A 55 -0.76 13.13 -8.39
CA LEU A 55 -0.76 11.85 -9.12
C LEU A 55 -0.04 11.86 -10.47
N GLY A 56 0.47 12.99 -10.96
CA GLY A 56 1.05 13.10 -12.32
C GLY A 56 2.32 12.27 -12.57
N SER A 57 2.81 11.53 -11.58
CA SER A 57 3.90 10.54 -11.72
C SER A 57 3.47 9.12 -11.30
N ALA A 58 2.20 8.91 -10.97
CA ALA A 58 1.65 7.62 -10.50
C ALA A 58 1.54 6.57 -11.62
N ASP A 59 1.69 6.97 -12.87
CA ASP A 59 1.86 6.11 -14.05
C ASP A 59 3.29 5.55 -14.14
N LYS A 60 4.29 6.31 -13.66
CA LYS A 60 5.73 5.99 -13.75
C LYS A 60 6.30 5.35 -12.50
N ALA A 61 5.74 5.64 -11.34
CA ALA A 61 6.19 5.12 -10.07
C ALA A 61 5.03 4.98 -9.07
N PRO A 62 5.05 3.96 -8.20
CA PRO A 62 4.10 3.84 -7.11
C PRO A 62 4.20 5.03 -6.16
N ILE A 63 3.05 5.57 -5.76
CA ILE A 63 2.96 6.59 -4.72
C ILE A 63 2.31 6.01 -3.46
N LYS A 64 2.58 6.59 -2.29
CA LYS A 64 1.92 6.19 -1.04
C LYS A 64 0.49 6.72 -0.98
N LEU A 65 -0.45 5.91 -0.48
CA LEU A 65 -1.84 6.30 -0.21
C LEU A 65 -1.92 7.15 1.08
N ARG A 66 -1.46 8.40 0.96
CA ARG A 66 -1.44 9.38 2.04
C ARG A 66 -1.70 10.80 1.53
N GLY A 67 -1.90 11.72 2.47
CA GLY A 67 -2.07 13.15 2.20
C GLY A 67 -3.24 13.44 1.27
N PRO A 68 -3.10 14.36 0.31
CA PRO A 68 -4.23 14.89 -0.47
C PRO A 68 -5.08 13.82 -1.14
N VAL A 69 -4.47 12.72 -1.60
CA VAL A 69 -5.20 11.59 -2.20
C VAL A 69 -6.17 10.99 -1.19
N LEU A 70 -5.68 10.68 0.02
CA LEU A 70 -6.50 10.07 1.07
C LEU A 70 -7.47 11.07 1.70
N GLU A 71 -7.08 12.33 1.87
CA GLU A 71 -7.95 13.41 2.36
C GLU A 71 -9.20 13.56 1.50
N HIS A 72 -9.03 13.58 0.17
CA HIS A 72 -10.14 13.66 -0.77
C HIS A 72 -11.08 12.45 -0.66
N LEU A 73 -10.53 11.24 -0.44
CA LEU A 73 -11.33 10.02 -0.27
C LEU A 73 -12.08 10.00 1.08
N LEU A 74 -11.49 10.59 2.13
CA LEU A 74 -12.07 10.71 3.47
C LEU A 74 -13.13 11.82 3.60
N GLY A 75 -13.37 12.60 2.55
CA GLY A 75 -14.41 13.62 2.51
C GLY A 75 -13.91 15.06 2.38
N SER A 76 -12.60 15.32 2.32
CA SER A 76 -12.06 16.64 2.01
C SER A 76 -12.17 16.94 0.52
N ASN A 77 -13.39 16.97 -0.02
CA ASN A 77 -13.67 17.21 -1.43
C ASN A 77 -14.83 18.21 -1.57
N PRO A 78 -15.05 18.82 -2.75
CA PRO A 78 -16.00 19.94 -2.89
C PRO A 78 -17.43 19.63 -2.41
N ARG A 79 -17.84 18.35 -2.47
CA ARG A 79 -19.18 17.91 -2.05
C ARG A 79 -19.20 17.25 -0.66
N ASN A 80 -18.07 17.19 0.04
CA ASN A 80 -17.89 16.52 1.33
C ASN A 80 -18.37 15.05 1.34
N ILE A 81 -18.23 14.36 0.20
CA ILE A 81 -18.64 12.96 0.05
C ILE A 81 -17.54 12.07 0.62
N LYS A 82 -17.86 11.23 1.60
CA LYS A 82 -16.94 10.18 2.04
C LYS A 82 -16.99 9.02 1.06
N PHE A 83 -15.89 8.78 0.36
CA PHE A 83 -15.76 7.65 -0.56
C PHE A 83 -15.32 6.39 0.16
N VAL A 84 -14.58 6.54 1.26
CA VAL A 84 -14.08 5.42 2.07
C VAL A 84 -14.23 5.74 3.55
N ASP A 85 -14.48 4.70 4.35
CA ASP A 85 -14.40 4.76 5.81
C ASP A 85 -13.21 3.91 6.27
N VAL A 86 -12.16 4.58 6.74
CA VAL A 86 -10.94 3.92 7.20
C VAL A 86 -10.93 3.90 8.72
N PRO A 87 -10.89 2.74 9.36
CA PRO A 87 -10.81 2.64 10.81
C PRO A 87 -9.50 3.28 11.32
N PRO A 88 -9.50 3.89 12.52
CA PRO A 88 -8.28 4.41 13.12
C PRO A 88 -7.24 3.29 13.31
N MET A 89 -5.97 3.68 13.40
CA MET A 89 -4.86 2.76 13.60
C MET A 89 -5.13 1.82 14.79
N ARG A 90 -4.99 0.53 14.53
CA ARG A 90 -5.14 -0.55 15.49
C ARG A 90 -3.79 -0.90 16.14
N PRO A 91 -3.78 -1.67 17.25
CA PRO A 91 -2.54 -2.12 17.89
C PRO A 91 -1.62 -2.94 16.98
N ASP A 92 -2.16 -3.58 15.93
CA ASP A 92 -1.39 -4.32 14.92
C ASP A 92 -0.68 -3.41 13.91
N GLY A 93 -0.88 -2.09 13.99
CA GLY A 93 -0.30 -1.10 13.09
C GLY A 93 -1.15 -0.77 11.86
N SER A 94 -2.31 -1.40 11.70
CA SER A 94 -3.18 -1.23 10.52
C SER A 94 -4.25 -0.17 10.70
N GLY A 95 -4.57 0.55 9.63
CA GLY A 95 -5.63 1.57 9.61
C GLY A 95 -5.11 2.97 9.35
N LEU A 96 -5.91 3.97 9.73
CA LEU A 96 -5.66 5.38 9.51
C LEU A 96 -4.75 5.95 10.61
N ILE A 97 -3.62 6.54 10.20
CA ILE A 97 -2.68 7.26 11.06
C ILE A 97 -2.38 8.64 10.47
N MET A 98 -1.99 9.59 11.30
CA MET A 98 -1.41 10.87 10.85
C MET A 98 0.12 10.74 10.79
N GLU A 99 0.69 10.69 9.59
CA GLU A 99 2.14 10.73 9.36
C GLU A 99 2.55 12.13 8.92
N GLU A 100 3.48 12.77 9.63
CA GLU A 100 4.01 14.10 9.25
C GLU A 100 2.89 15.14 9.02
N GLY A 101 1.81 15.06 9.80
CA GLY A 101 0.66 15.97 9.70
C GLY A 101 -0.34 15.66 8.59
N VAL A 102 -0.15 14.58 7.82
CA VAL A 102 -1.10 14.14 6.77
C VAL A 102 -1.66 12.74 7.07
N PRO A 103 -2.91 12.44 6.68
CA PRO A 103 -3.47 11.11 6.87
C PRO A 103 -2.77 10.10 5.97
N ALA A 104 -2.46 8.92 6.48
CA ALA A 104 -1.92 7.78 5.75
C ALA A 104 -2.69 6.51 6.11
N TRP A 105 -2.95 5.66 5.12
CA TRP A 105 -3.62 4.37 5.35
C TRP A 105 -2.60 3.23 5.32
N HIS A 106 -2.40 2.61 6.48
CA HIS A 106 -1.47 1.51 6.68
C HIS A 106 -2.16 0.14 6.56
N ASP A 107 -1.45 -0.79 5.94
CA ASP A 107 -1.80 -2.19 5.82
C ASP A 107 -1.59 -2.96 7.14
N ARG A 108 -1.78 -4.28 7.09
CA ARG A 108 -1.67 -5.19 8.24
C ARG A 108 -0.24 -5.38 8.75
N TRP A 109 0.76 -4.93 8.00
CA TRP A 109 2.15 -4.96 8.39
C TRP A 109 2.66 -3.58 8.83
N GLY A 110 1.79 -2.57 8.86
CA GLY A 110 2.11 -1.22 9.30
C GLY A 110 2.79 -0.39 8.20
N THR A 111 2.67 -0.78 6.94
CA THR A 111 3.21 -0.04 5.79
C THR A 111 2.06 0.65 5.05
N CYS A 112 2.29 1.88 4.56
CA CYS A 112 1.28 2.56 3.75
C CYS A 112 1.00 1.79 2.45
N TYR A 113 -0.27 1.72 2.03
CA TYR A 113 -0.63 1.19 0.72
C TYR A 113 0.02 2.01 -0.40
N PHE A 114 0.33 1.34 -1.51
CA PHE A 114 0.91 1.95 -2.71
C PHE A 114 -0.11 1.98 -3.83
N LEU A 115 -0.16 3.10 -4.55
CA LEU A 115 -1.12 3.41 -5.58
C LEU A 115 -0.39 3.76 -6.88
N MET A 116 -0.92 3.27 -7.99
CA MET A 116 -0.61 3.73 -9.33
C MET A 116 -1.90 3.99 -10.09
N ALA A 117 -1.89 4.98 -10.98
CA ALA A 117 -3.06 5.42 -11.72
C ALA A 117 -2.72 5.63 -13.20
N ASP A 118 -3.69 5.34 -14.06
CA ASP A 118 -3.65 5.60 -15.49
C ASP A 118 -3.98 7.07 -15.74
N VAL A 119 -2.97 7.94 -15.66
CA VAL A 119 -3.14 9.39 -15.74
C VAL A 119 -3.27 9.88 -17.19
N ASP A 120 -2.65 9.19 -18.14
CA ASP A 120 -2.71 9.49 -19.57
C ASP A 120 -3.89 8.82 -20.30
N LEU A 121 -4.68 8.01 -19.58
CA LEU A 121 -5.93 7.41 -20.02
C LEU A 121 -5.74 6.42 -21.18
N ASP A 122 -4.58 5.78 -21.27
CA ASP A 122 -4.28 4.78 -22.30
C ASP A 122 -4.75 3.36 -21.91
N ASN A 123 -5.34 3.23 -20.71
CA ASN A 123 -5.80 2.00 -20.09
C ASN A 123 -4.66 0.98 -19.87
N ARG A 124 -3.44 1.45 -19.63
CA ARG A 124 -2.26 0.61 -19.39
C ARG A 124 -1.37 1.21 -18.32
N ILE A 125 -1.37 0.56 -17.16
CA ILE A 125 -0.42 0.92 -16.11
C ILE A 125 0.80 -0.02 -16.21
N PRO A 126 2.05 0.51 -16.26
CA PRO A 126 3.25 -0.31 -16.17
C PRO A 126 3.22 -1.15 -14.89
N ASN A 127 3.50 -2.44 -15.00
CA ASN A 127 3.49 -3.32 -13.85
C ASN A 127 4.70 -3.00 -12.95
N PRO A 128 4.49 -2.55 -11.70
CA PRO A 128 5.59 -2.17 -10.83
C PRO A 128 6.57 -3.31 -10.50
N ALA A 129 6.18 -4.58 -10.71
CA ALA A 129 7.10 -5.73 -10.64
C ALA A 129 8.19 -5.76 -11.73
N PHE A 130 8.10 -4.89 -12.74
CA PHE A 130 9.06 -4.75 -13.84
C PHE A 130 9.78 -3.39 -13.84
N MET A 131 9.56 -2.54 -12.84
CA MET A 131 10.17 -1.22 -12.75
C MET A 131 11.64 -1.26 -12.34
N ALA A 132 12.37 -0.18 -12.61
CA ALA A 132 13.75 -0.03 -12.15
C ALA A 132 13.82 -0.13 -10.63
N GLY A 133 14.74 -0.96 -10.12
CA GLY A 133 14.90 -1.22 -8.68
C GLY A 133 14.05 -2.37 -8.14
N ALA A 134 13.10 -2.91 -8.91
CA ALA A 134 12.29 -4.06 -8.47
C ALA A 134 13.13 -5.35 -8.39
N VAL A 135 13.04 -6.04 -7.26
CA VAL A 135 13.60 -7.37 -7.02
C VAL A 135 12.46 -8.39 -7.14
N THR A 136 12.31 -8.95 -8.34
CA THR A 136 11.15 -9.79 -8.67
C THR A 136 11.54 -11.25 -8.91
N PRO A 137 10.94 -12.22 -8.21
CA PRO A 137 11.20 -13.63 -8.46
C PRO A 137 10.88 -14.02 -9.92
N ARG A 138 11.73 -14.85 -10.53
CA ARG A 138 11.58 -15.31 -11.92
C ARG A 138 10.19 -15.88 -12.21
N ARG A 139 9.59 -16.59 -11.24
CA ARG A 139 8.24 -17.13 -11.33
C ARG A 139 7.20 -16.03 -11.56
N THR A 140 7.27 -14.93 -10.80
CA THR A 140 6.37 -13.79 -10.94
C THR A 140 6.54 -13.11 -12.30
N LEU A 141 7.79 -12.94 -12.77
CA LEU A 141 8.07 -12.37 -14.10
C LEU A 141 7.54 -13.24 -15.24
N SER A 142 7.59 -14.56 -15.10
CA SER A 142 7.16 -15.49 -16.16
C SER A 142 5.65 -15.53 -16.39
N THR A 143 4.86 -15.15 -15.39
CA THR A 143 3.39 -15.26 -15.43
C THR A 143 2.67 -13.92 -15.48
N SER A 144 3.39 -12.81 -15.35
CA SER A 144 2.78 -11.47 -15.22
C SER A 144 3.05 -10.62 -16.46
N PRO A 145 2.06 -9.88 -16.98
CA PRO A 145 2.28 -8.97 -18.10
C PRO A 145 3.09 -7.75 -17.65
N LYS A 146 3.81 -7.13 -18.60
CA LYS A 146 4.56 -5.88 -18.37
C LYS A 146 3.65 -4.67 -18.16
N PHE A 147 2.44 -4.71 -18.72
CA PHE A 147 1.42 -3.68 -18.59
C PHE A 147 0.12 -4.33 -18.12
N LEU A 148 -0.59 -3.65 -17.24
CA LEU A 148 -1.85 -4.13 -16.66
C LEU A 148 -3.00 -3.28 -17.19
N PRO A 149 -4.09 -3.91 -17.71
CA PRO A 149 -5.24 -3.19 -18.23
C PRO A 149 -6.15 -2.74 -17.08
N ALA A 150 -5.79 -1.64 -16.42
CA ALA A 150 -6.51 -1.10 -15.28
C ALA A 150 -6.39 0.41 -15.22
N SER A 151 -7.41 1.08 -14.70
CA SER A 151 -7.37 2.52 -14.39
C SER A 151 -6.60 2.84 -13.12
N THR A 152 -6.46 1.86 -12.22
CA THR A 152 -5.82 2.03 -10.91
C THR A 152 -5.27 0.69 -10.42
N LEU A 153 -4.02 0.69 -9.97
CA LEU A 153 -3.38 -0.43 -9.29
C LEU A 153 -3.12 -0.06 -7.84
N VAL A 154 -3.38 -0.98 -6.92
CA VAL A 154 -3.09 -0.80 -5.50
C VAL A 154 -2.36 -2.04 -5.00
N PHE A 155 -1.33 -1.86 -4.19
CA PHE A 155 -0.63 -2.97 -3.56
C PHE A 155 -0.14 -2.63 -2.15
N SER A 156 0.13 -3.68 -1.39
CA SER A 156 0.79 -3.64 -0.08
C SER A 156 2.18 -4.26 -0.21
N ALA A 157 3.13 -3.72 0.54
CA ALA A 157 4.50 -4.23 0.62
C ALA A 157 4.60 -5.55 1.42
N GLY A 158 3.48 -6.07 1.93
CA GLY A 158 3.43 -7.36 2.59
C GLY A 158 4.31 -7.45 3.85
N PRO A 159 4.61 -8.69 4.28
CA PRO A 159 5.42 -8.99 5.46
C PRO A 159 6.82 -8.38 5.50
N ASP A 160 7.54 -8.32 4.38
CA ASP A 160 8.90 -7.76 4.35
C ASP A 160 8.95 -6.23 4.38
N ARG A 161 7.80 -5.58 4.12
CA ARG A 161 7.59 -4.12 4.16
C ARG A 161 8.40 -3.34 3.13
N ASP A 162 9.03 -4.01 2.16
CA ASP A 162 9.77 -3.36 1.08
C ASP A 162 8.92 -3.39 -0.21
N PRO A 163 8.45 -2.24 -0.71
CA PRO A 163 7.62 -2.21 -1.92
C PRO A 163 8.36 -2.68 -3.18
N ASN A 164 9.68 -2.79 -3.15
CA ASN A 164 10.49 -3.20 -4.30
C ASN A 164 10.72 -4.71 -4.37
N THR A 165 10.40 -5.47 -3.32
CA THR A 165 10.57 -6.93 -3.27
C THR A 165 9.24 -7.63 -3.58
N TRP A 166 9.17 -8.34 -4.70
CA TRP A 166 7.90 -8.88 -5.22
C TRP A 166 7.63 -10.34 -4.84
N ALA A 167 8.26 -10.81 -3.77
CA ALA A 167 8.08 -12.19 -3.30
C ALA A 167 6.76 -12.37 -2.52
N ASP A 168 6.37 -11.36 -1.75
CA ASP A 168 5.24 -11.37 -0.81
C ASP A 168 4.33 -10.14 -0.92
N ASN A 169 4.64 -9.17 -1.80
CA ASN A 169 3.72 -8.09 -2.17
C ASN A 169 2.31 -8.62 -2.50
N ILE A 170 1.30 -7.95 -1.96
CA ILE A 170 -0.12 -8.28 -2.18
C ILE A 170 -0.70 -7.23 -3.10
N THR A 171 -1.29 -7.66 -4.20
CA THR A 171 -1.66 -6.79 -5.32
C THR A 171 -3.14 -6.85 -5.62
N SER A 172 -3.72 -5.76 -6.12
CA SER A 172 -5.13 -5.72 -6.50
C SER A 172 -5.46 -6.48 -7.80
N TRP A 173 -4.45 -6.91 -8.57
CA TRP A 173 -4.59 -7.55 -9.88
C TRP A 173 -4.23 -9.06 -9.89
N ARG A 174 -3.96 -9.67 -8.73
CA ARG A 174 -3.61 -11.09 -8.57
C ARG A 174 -4.15 -11.68 -7.27
#